data_AF-A0A2V0P5T1-F1
#
_entry.id   AF-A0A2V0P5T1-F1
#
_cell.length_a   1.000
_cell.length_b   1.000
_cell.length_c   1.000
_cell.angle_alpha   90.00
_cell.angle_beta   90.00
_cell.angle_gamma   90.00
#
_symmetry.space_group_name_H-M   'P 1'
#
loop_
_entity.id
_entity.type
_entity.pdbx_description
1 polymer ?
#
loop_
_entity_poly.entity_id
_entity_poly.type
_entity_poly.pdbx_seq_one_letter_code
_entity_poly.pdbx_strand_id
1 'polypeptide(L)'
;MHDASSSGSSSSSGQGPEQQPQQQQKPSSAGAPPSEGPSFMDGINWFCYSALGLIILADFSPLGAVLASGPDAPLKLAAFQGAVFFAPTLAWVVRQGWDVRRAFRIAPASGAWLAAGLCLGPIVWGASSAAIALKSGAWAGGAGSLLPPDAAPGSAGTVLAAAAAGGASPVLLAAAVALAPALIEELLFRGLLLAALLTRLGRIDAVALCGALFAAIHLDPAQFFPFAVLGFAAGGVAVASRSVWPAVALHAAYNLTGLALGLALARA
;
A
#
# COMPACT_ATOMS: atom_id res chain seq x y z
N MET A 1 3.20 28.96 101.14
CA MET A 1 2.75 28.82 99.74
C MET A 1 3.06 27.39 99.32
N HIS A 2 2.08 26.78 98.65
CA HIS A 2 1.74 25.36 98.68
C HIS A 2 2.74 24.36 98.06
N ASP A 3 2.73 23.16 98.67
CA ASP A 3 3.28 21.88 98.24
C ASP A 3 2.77 21.35 96.90
N ALA A 4 3.55 20.45 96.28
CA ALA A 4 3.08 19.22 95.61
C ALA A 4 4.32 18.43 95.10
N SER A 5 4.72 17.32 95.71
CA SER A 5 4.22 15.93 95.54
C SER A 5 4.55 15.29 94.19
N SER A 6 5.41 14.27 94.25
CA SER A 6 5.80 13.37 93.16
C SER A 6 4.94 12.11 93.12
N SER A 7 4.55 11.68 91.91
CA SER A 7 4.23 10.28 91.62
C SER A 7 4.45 10.02 90.13
N GLY A 8 5.30 9.03 89.81
CA GLY A 8 5.45 8.54 88.44
C GLY A 8 4.54 7.34 88.17
N SER A 9 4.29 7.04 86.89
CA SER A 9 4.22 5.68 86.35
C SER A 9 3.88 5.66 84.85
N SER A 10 4.69 4.89 84.12
CA SER A 10 4.37 4.01 82.99
C SER A 10 3.66 4.55 81.75
N SER A 11 4.40 4.46 80.64
CA SER A 11 4.05 4.53 79.22
C SER A 11 3.12 3.40 78.75
N SER A 12 2.14 3.74 77.91
CA SER A 12 1.54 2.85 76.91
C SER A 12 0.84 3.63 75.79
N SER A 13 1.21 3.27 74.55
CA SER A 13 0.41 3.21 73.32
C SER A 13 -0.26 4.47 72.75
N GLY A 14 0.22 4.89 71.56
CA GLY A 14 -0.53 5.67 70.59
C GLY A 14 0.02 5.43 69.18
N GLN A 15 -0.66 4.59 68.39
CA GLN A 15 -0.39 4.34 66.98
C GLN A 15 -0.59 5.64 66.17
N GLY A 16 0.43 6.06 65.42
CA GLY A 16 0.29 7.10 64.39
C GLY A 16 -0.16 6.46 63.06
N PRO A 17 -1.03 7.10 62.26
CA PRO A 17 -1.49 6.51 61.01
C PRO A 17 -0.33 6.45 60.00
N GLU A 18 -0.04 5.25 59.49
CA GLU A 18 0.84 5.02 58.35
C GLU A 18 0.32 5.80 57.14
N GLN A 19 1.10 6.76 56.65
CA GLN A 19 0.85 7.41 55.37
C GLN A 19 1.20 6.42 54.26
N GLN A 20 0.19 5.86 53.60
CA GLN A 20 0.38 5.10 52.37
C GLN A 20 1.09 5.98 51.33
N PRO A 21 2.11 5.47 50.61
CA PRO A 21 2.76 6.22 49.56
C PRO A 21 1.72 6.53 48.49
N GLN A 22 1.53 7.82 48.19
CA GLN A 22 0.71 8.26 47.06
C GLN A 22 1.25 7.60 45.80
N GLN A 23 0.55 6.57 45.33
CA GLN A 23 0.72 6.08 43.97
C GLN A 23 0.44 7.27 43.05
N GLN A 24 1.49 7.80 42.41
CA GLN A 24 1.35 8.72 41.30
C GLN A 24 0.47 8.02 40.26
N GLN A 25 -0.82 8.39 40.26
CA GLN A 25 -1.74 8.00 39.21
C GLN A 25 -1.16 8.55 37.91
N LYS A 26 -0.66 7.65 37.09
CA LYS A 26 -0.36 7.92 35.68
C LYS A 26 -1.59 8.62 35.10
N PRO A 27 -1.46 9.82 34.51
CA PRO A 27 -2.63 10.54 34.01
C PRO A 27 -3.41 9.60 33.11
N SER A 28 -4.69 9.41 33.44
CA SER A 28 -5.60 8.62 32.60
C SER A 28 -5.53 9.22 31.20
N SER A 29 -5.41 8.36 30.19
CA SER A 29 -5.39 8.75 28.78
C SER A 29 -6.80 9.18 28.35
N ALA A 30 -7.32 10.23 28.99
CA ALA A 30 -8.60 10.83 28.68
C ALA A 30 -8.55 11.37 27.24
N GLY A 31 -9.11 10.54 26.35
CA GLY A 31 -9.60 10.83 25.01
C GLY A 31 -8.89 11.94 24.25
N ALA A 32 -7.82 11.60 23.54
CA ALA A 32 -7.59 12.29 22.27
C ALA A 32 -8.87 12.13 21.43
N PRO A 33 -9.33 13.19 20.73
CA PRO A 33 -10.46 13.05 19.81
C PRO A 33 -10.16 11.90 18.84
N PRO A 34 -11.18 11.10 18.45
CA PRO A 34 -10.97 9.97 17.53
C PRO A 34 -10.25 10.47 16.28
N SER A 35 -9.15 9.81 15.91
CA SER A 35 -8.36 10.23 14.76
C SER A 35 -9.24 10.19 13.52
N GLU A 36 -9.21 11.25 12.71
CA GLU A 36 -10.02 11.33 11.49
C GLU A 36 -9.50 10.40 10.36
N GLY A 37 -8.49 9.58 10.65
CA GLY A 37 -7.81 8.67 9.73
C GLY A 37 -6.68 7.89 10.40
N PRO A 38 -5.93 7.08 9.62
CA PRO A 38 -4.84 6.24 10.14
C PRO A 38 -3.67 7.06 10.66
N SER A 39 -3.08 6.63 11.78
CA SER A 39 -1.80 7.15 12.24
C SER A 39 -0.64 6.59 11.41
N PHE A 40 0.56 7.17 11.54
CA PHE A 40 1.78 6.64 10.93
C PHE A 40 2.01 5.15 11.25
N MET A 41 1.86 4.75 12.52
CA MET A 41 2.07 3.35 12.91
C MET A 41 0.98 2.43 12.35
N ASP A 42 -0.25 2.91 12.20
CA ASP A 42 -1.31 2.14 11.56
C ASP A 42 -0.95 1.81 10.09
N GLY A 43 -0.40 2.78 9.37
CA GLY A 43 0.08 2.59 8.00
C GLY A 43 1.25 1.61 7.90
N ILE A 44 2.27 1.76 8.76
CA ILE A 44 3.42 0.85 8.79
C ILE A 44 2.99 -0.58 9.15
N ASN A 45 2.16 -0.74 10.19
CA ASN A 45 1.66 -2.05 10.59
C ASN A 45 0.82 -2.70 9.49
N TRP A 46 -0.07 -1.93 8.86
CA TRP A 46 -0.85 -2.40 7.70
C TRP A 46 0.05 -2.90 6.58
N PHE A 47 1.12 -2.17 6.24
CA PHE A 47 2.08 -2.60 5.23
C PHE A 47 2.76 -3.91 5.63
N CYS A 48 3.25 -4.01 6.86
CA CYS A 48 3.90 -5.22 7.36
C CYS A 48 2.98 -6.44 7.32
N TYR A 49 1.72 -6.32 7.73
CA TYR A 49 0.75 -7.41 7.67
C TYR A 49 0.41 -7.79 6.22
N SER A 50 0.28 -6.80 5.33
CA SER A 50 0.02 -7.04 3.91
C SER A 50 1.20 -7.74 3.24
N ALA A 51 2.43 -7.31 3.52
CA ALA A 51 3.65 -7.92 3.00
C ALA A 51 3.84 -9.35 3.50
N LEU A 52 3.68 -9.58 4.82
CA LEU A 52 3.77 -10.91 5.41
C LEU A 52 2.70 -11.84 4.85
N GLY A 53 1.45 -11.36 4.76
CA GLY A 53 0.35 -12.11 4.17
C GLY A 53 0.63 -12.49 2.71
N LEU A 54 1.15 -11.55 1.91
CA LEU A 54 1.54 -11.82 0.54
C LEU A 54 2.66 -12.85 0.44
N ILE A 55 3.71 -12.75 1.25
CA ILE A 55 4.82 -13.73 1.27
C ILE A 55 4.29 -15.13 1.61
N ILE A 56 3.43 -15.24 2.63
CA ILE A 56 2.82 -16.53 3.00
C ILE A 56 2.00 -17.10 1.84
N LEU A 57 1.21 -16.27 1.16
CA LEU A 57 0.36 -16.70 0.05
C LEU A 57 1.15 -17.03 -1.22
N ALA A 58 2.26 -16.32 -1.48
CA ALA A 58 3.09 -16.52 -2.66
C ALA A 58 4.07 -17.69 -2.52
N ASP A 59 4.81 -17.76 -1.40
CA ASP A 59 5.93 -18.69 -1.24
C ASP A 59 5.59 -19.94 -0.42
N PHE A 60 4.58 -19.84 0.45
CA PHE A 60 4.21 -20.91 1.38
C PHE A 60 2.83 -21.52 1.10
N SER A 61 2.26 -21.23 -0.07
CA SER A 61 0.97 -21.79 -0.48
C SER A 61 0.93 -22.09 -1.98
N PRO A 62 0.14 -23.10 -2.43
CA PRO A 62 -0.06 -23.35 -3.86
C PRO A 62 -0.97 -22.30 -4.53
N LEU A 63 -1.48 -21.32 -3.77
CA LEU A 63 -2.52 -20.41 -4.22
C LEU A 63 -2.06 -19.55 -5.40
N GLY A 64 -0.79 -19.09 -5.40
CA GLY A 64 -0.23 -18.34 -6.52
C GLY A 64 -0.35 -19.09 -7.85
N ALA A 65 0.04 -20.37 -7.87
CA ALA A 65 -0.08 -21.22 -9.06
C ALA A 65 -1.54 -21.45 -9.48
N VAL A 66 -2.45 -21.63 -8.51
CA VAL A 66 -3.88 -21.79 -8.77
C VAL A 66 -4.50 -20.52 -9.36
N LEU A 67 -4.15 -19.35 -8.83
CA LEU A 67 -4.65 -18.07 -9.31
C LEU A 67 -4.12 -17.73 -10.71
N ALA A 68 -2.87 -18.09 -11.00
CA ALA A 68 -2.22 -17.80 -12.29
C ALA A 68 -2.55 -18.81 -13.41
N SER A 69 -3.23 -19.91 -13.11
CA SER A 69 -3.53 -20.96 -14.09
C SER A 69 -4.88 -20.75 -14.79
N GLY A 70 -5.02 -21.26 -16.02
CA GLY A 70 -6.30 -21.26 -16.74
C GLY A 70 -6.68 -19.94 -17.42
N PRO A 71 -7.70 -19.96 -18.30
CA PRO A 71 -8.12 -18.78 -19.07
C PRO A 71 -8.78 -17.70 -18.21
N ASP A 72 -9.25 -18.06 -17.00
CA ASP A 72 -9.87 -17.19 -16.02
C ASP A 72 -8.85 -16.56 -15.04
N ALA A 73 -7.55 -16.86 -15.18
CA ALA A 73 -6.48 -16.33 -14.32
C ALA A 73 -6.54 -14.81 -14.09
N PRO A 74 -6.76 -13.96 -15.12
CA PRO A 74 -6.89 -12.51 -14.90
C PRO A 74 -8.01 -12.17 -13.91
N LEU A 75 -9.17 -12.82 -14.04
CA LEU A 75 -10.31 -12.58 -13.17
C LEU A 75 -10.05 -13.08 -11.74
N LYS A 76 -9.44 -14.26 -11.61
CA LYS A 76 -9.05 -14.81 -10.30
C LYS A 76 -8.09 -13.89 -9.56
N LEU A 77 -7.08 -13.34 -10.25
CA LEU A 77 -6.13 -12.42 -9.65
C LEU A 77 -6.79 -11.09 -9.25
N ALA A 78 -7.63 -10.51 -10.10
CA ALA A 78 -8.37 -9.28 -9.76
C ALA A 78 -9.30 -9.50 -8.55
N ALA A 79 -10.03 -10.62 -8.53
CA ALA A 79 -10.91 -10.99 -7.42
C ALA A 79 -10.11 -11.23 -6.13
N PHE A 80 -8.98 -11.92 -6.23
CA PHE A 80 -8.08 -12.16 -5.11
C PHE A 80 -7.56 -10.86 -4.51
N GLN A 81 -7.12 -9.90 -5.33
CA GLN A 81 -6.68 -8.60 -4.82
C GLN A 81 -7.78 -7.88 -4.04
N GLY A 82 -8.99 -7.87 -4.60
CA GLY A 82 -10.16 -7.28 -3.95
C GLY A 82 -10.50 -7.97 -2.62
N ALA A 83 -10.53 -9.31 -2.61
CA ALA A 83 -10.95 -10.11 -1.47
C ALA A 83 -9.92 -10.18 -0.34
N VAL A 84 -8.62 -10.19 -0.67
CA VAL A 84 -7.54 -10.43 0.30
C VAL A 84 -6.89 -9.14 0.78
N PHE A 85 -6.77 -8.12 -0.07
CA PHE A 85 -6.14 -6.85 0.33
C PHE A 85 -7.17 -5.75 0.56
N PHE A 86 -8.02 -5.48 -0.42
CA PHE A 86 -8.92 -4.32 -0.32
C PHE A 86 -10.04 -4.51 0.70
N ALA A 87 -10.80 -5.61 0.62
CA ALA A 87 -11.95 -5.85 1.48
C ALA A 87 -11.59 -5.92 2.97
N PRO A 88 -10.52 -6.61 3.40
CA PRO A 88 -10.12 -6.61 4.81
C PRO A 88 -9.63 -5.24 5.27
N THR A 89 -8.94 -4.50 4.40
CA THR A 89 -8.51 -3.13 4.69
C THR A 89 -9.71 -2.19 4.86
N LEU A 90 -10.70 -2.25 3.96
CA LEU A 90 -11.92 -1.47 4.07
C LEU A 90 -12.71 -1.84 5.34
N ALA A 91 -12.85 -3.13 5.64
CA ALA A 91 -13.50 -3.60 6.86
C ALA A 91 -12.78 -3.08 8.11
N TRP A 92 -11.45 -3.08 8.12
CA TRP A 92 -10.66 -2.50 9.20
C TRP A 92 -10.88 -0.98 9.33
N VAL A 93 -10.82 -0.22 8.23
CA VAL A 93 -11.10 1.23 8.21
C VAL A 93 -12.49 1.54 8.79
N VAL A 94 -13.52 0.78 8.37
CA VAL A 94 -14.89 0.94 8.88
C VAL A 94 -14.98 0.60 10.38
N ARG A 95 -14.29 -0.46 10.82
CA ARG A 95 -14.27 -0.87 12.24
C ARG A 95 -13.56 0.13 13.15
N GLN A 96 -12.57 0.87 12.63
CA GLN A 96 -11.92 1.97 13.36
C GLN A 96 -12.80 3.23 13.45
N GLY A 97 -13.90 3.29 12.69
CA GLY A 97 -14.77 4.47 12.64
C GLY A 97 -14.16 5.66 11.89
N TRP A 98 -13.14 5.43 11.06
CA TRP A 98 -12.53 6.48 10.24
C TRP A 98 -13.42 6.86 9.06
N ASP A 99 -13.34 8.12 8.64
CA ASP A 99 -13.99 8.55 7.40
C ASP A 99 -13.32 7.86 6.20
N VAL A 100 -14.09 7.01 5.51
CA VAL A 100 -13.60 6.20 4.38
C VAL A 100 -13.03 7.07 3.26
N ARG A 101 -13.62 8.23 2.98
CA ARG A 101 -13.15 9.12 1.91
C ARG A 101 -11.82 9.75 2.29
N ARG A 102 -11.63 10.16 3.55
CA ARG A 102 -10.36 10.70 4.04
C ARG A 102 -9.28 9.62 4.11
N ALA A 103 -9.61 8.45 4.67
CA ALA A 103 -8.69 7.32 4.79
C ALA A 103 -8.14 6.89 3.42
N PHE A 104 -8.98 6.85 2.38
CA PHE A 104 -8.56 6.50 1.03
C PHE A 104 -8.28 7.72 0.11
N ARG A 105 -8.25 8.94 0.67
CA ARG A 105 -8.03 10.21 -0.08
C ARG A 105 -8.91 10.35 -1.33
N ILE A 106 -10.17 9.92 -1.20
CA ILE A 106 -11.20 10.04 -2.22
C ILE A 106 -11.77 11.46 -2.17
N ALA A 107 -11.25 12.31 -3.05
CA ALA A 107 -11.74 13.66 -3.28
C ALA A 107 -11.86 13.92 -4.79
N PRO A 108 -12.75 14.82 -5.25
CA PRO A 108 -12.79 15.22 -6.66
C PRO A 108 -11.43 15.73 -7.15
N ALA A 109 -11.08 15.43 -8.40
CA ALA A 109 -9.92 15.98 -9.08
C ALA A 109 -10.37 16.77 -10.30
N SER A 110 -9.65 17.85 -10.63
CA SER A 110 -9.92 18.59 -11.86
C SER A 110 -9.59 17.75 -13.10
N GLY A 111 -10.23 18.05 -14.23
CA GLY A 111 -9.93 17.38 -15.51
C GLY A 111 -8.45 17.51 -15.91
N ALA A 112 -7.80 18.62 -15.57
CA ALA A 112 -6.38 18.82 -15.81
C ALA A 112 -5.49 17.81 -15.06
N TRP A 113 -5.83 17.49 -13.80
CA TRP A 113 -5.09 16.49 -13.03
C TRP A 113 -5.33 15.07 -13.54
N LEU A 114 -6.56 14.75 -13.95
CA LEU A 114 -6.86 13.46 -14.58
C LEU A 114 -6.09 13.30 -15.90
N ALA A 115 -6.08 14.34 -16.75
CA ALA A 115 -5.31 14.35 -17.99
C ALA A 115 -3.81 14.22 -17.74
N ALA A 116 -3.26 14.94 -16.75
CA ALA A 116 -1.86 14.81 -16.36
C ALA A 116 -1.53 13.37 -15.92
N GLY A 117 -2.40 12.73 -15.13
CA GLY A 117 -2.24 11.31 -14.77
C GLY A 117 -2.20 10.41 -16.00
N LEU A 118 -3.22 10.51 -16.87
CA LEU A 118 -3.31 9.71 -18.10
C LEU A 118 -2.09 9.88 -19.02
N CYS A 119 -1.52 11.09 -19.12
CA CYS A 119 -0.33 11.33 -19.92
C CYS A 119 0.96 10.83 -19.24
N LEU A 120 1.07 10.94 -17.92
CA LEU A 120 2.25 10.51 -17.18
C LEU A 120 2.41 8.98 -17.19
N GLY A 121 1.33 8.20 -17.19
CA GLY A 121 1.40 6.74 -17.19
C GLY A 121 2.27 6.17 -18.33
N PRO A 122 1.95 6.45 -19.61
CA PRO A 122 2.74 6.02 -20.76
C PRO A 122 4.18 6.56 -20.76
N ILE A 123 4.38 7.80 -20.29
CA ILE A 123 5.72 8.41 -20.18
C ILE A 123 6.57 7.64 -19.17
N VAL A 124 6.02 7.37 -17.98
CA VAL A 124 6.70 6.62 -16.93
C VAL A 124 7.00 5.20 -17.39
N TRP A 125 6.05 4.54 -18.06
CA TRP A 125 6.23 3.21 -18.64
C TRP A 125 7.34 3.18 -19.70
N GLY A 126 7.34 4.13 -20.62
CA GLY A 126 8.34 4.22 -21.68
C GLY A 126 9.74 4.53 -21.14
N ALA A 127 9.83 5.45 -20.18
CA ALA A 127 11.10 5.82 -19.55
C ALA A 127 11.71 4.66 -18.75
N SER A 128 10.91 3.94 -17.95
CA SER A 128 11.40 2.79 -17.19
C SER A 128 11.81 1.65 -18.11
N SER A 129 11.03 1.37 -19.16
CA SER A 129 11.35 0.34 -20.17
C SER A 129 12.63 0.67 -20.94
N ALA A 130 12.82 1.93 -21.36
CA ALA A 130 14.03 2.38 -22.02
C ALA A 130 15.26 2.26 -21.12
N ALA A 131 15.14 2.66 -19.85
CA ALA A 131 16.23 2.54 -18.87
C ALA A 131 16.64 1.07 -18.64
N ILE A 132 15.67 0.16 -18.53
CA ILE A 132 15.93 -1.28 -18.41
C ILE A 132 16.65 -1.79 -19.66
N ALA A 133 16.18 -1.44 -20.85
CA ALA A 133 16.75 -1.93 -22.10
C ALA A 133 18.17 -1.40 -22.37
N LEU A 134 18.46 -0.16 -21.96
CA LEU A 134 19.81 0.41 -22.01
C LEU A 134 20.76 -0.33 -21.04
N LYS A 135 20.29 -0.63 -19.82
CA LYS A 135 21.09 -1.34 -18.82
C LYS A 135 21.35 -2.80 -19.20
N SER A 136 20.36 -3.49 -19.76
CA SER A 136 20.45 -4.91 -20.11
C SER A 136 21.10 -5.18 -21.46
N GLY A 137 21.35 -4.15 -22.27
CA GLY A 137 21.79 -4.30 -23.66
C GLY A 137 20.72 -4.88 -24.59
N ALA A 138 19.50 -5.09 -24.09
CA ALA A 138 18.39 -5.70 -24.83
C ALA A 138 17.88 -4.85 -26.01
N TRP A 139 18.28 -3.57 -26.10
CA TRP A 139 18.02 -2.75 -27.29
C TRP A 139 18.69 -3.31 -28.56
N ALA A 140 19.68 -4.20 -28.44
CA ALA A 140 20.38 -4.84 -29.56
C ALA A 140 19.72 -6.14 -30.09
N GLY A 141 18.63 -6.63 -29.47
CA GLY A 141 18.08 -7.98 -29.73
C GLY A 141 16.81 -8.07 -30.59
N GLY A 142 16.24 -6.95 -31.02
CA GLY A 142 14.97 -6.93 -31.74
C GLY A 142 13.74 -7.06 -30.83
N ALA A 143 12.59 -6.59 -31.32
CA ALA A 143 11.33 -6.44 -30.59
C ALA A 143 10.64 -7.78 -30.15
N GLY A 144 11.39 -8.87 -30.01
CA GLY A 144 10.85 -10.23 -29.95
C GLY A 144 10.44 -10.75 -28.57
N SER A 145 10.82 -10.12 -27.46
CA SER A 145 10.38 -10.60 -26.13
C SER A 145 10.43 -9.50 -25.07
N LEU A 146 9.28 -8.91 -24.74
CA LEU A 146 9.11 -8.09 -23.54
C LEU A 146 9.00 -8.93 -22.26
N LEU A 147 8.90 -10.25 -22.37
CA LEU A 147 9.10 -11.14 -21.25
C LEU A 147 10.60 -11.29 -21.05
N PRO A 148 11.14 -10.98 -19.85
CA PRO A 148 12.42 -11.53 -19.47
C PRO A 148 12.38 -13.05 -19.75
N PRO A 149 13.42 -13.64 -20.34
CA PRO A 149 13.48 -15.09 -20.55
C PRO A 149 13.27 -15.88 -19.23
N ASP A 150 13.47 -15.22 -18.09
CA ASP A 150 13.31 -15.75 -16.74
C ASP A 150 12.11 -15.16 -15.98
N ALA A 151 11.07 -14.69 -16.68
CA ALA A 151 9.87 -14.16 -16.03
C ALA A 151 9.30 -15.19 -15.04
N ALA A 152 9.23 -14.82 -13.76
CA ALA A 152 8.79 -15.73 -12.71
C ALA A 152 7.41 -16.34 -13.07
N PRO A 153 7.20 -17.65 -12.84
CA PRO A 153 5.90 -18.28 -13.02
C PRO A 153 4.81 -17.52 -12.25
N GLY A 154 3.74 -17.09 -12.93
CA GLY A 154 2.66 -16.33 -12.31
C GLY A 154 2.89 -14.81 -12.25
N SER A 155 4.02 -14.31 -12.74
CA SER A 155 4.21 -12.87 -12.98
C SER A 155 3.14 -12.33 -13.93
N ALA A 156 2.83 -11.03 -13.82
CA ALA A 156 1.81 -10.37 -14.65
C ALA A 156 2.03 -10.60 -16.17
N GLY A 157 3.30 -10.64 -16.61
CA GLY A 157 3.65 -10.96 -18.00
C GLY A 157 3.29 -12.39 -18.41
N THR A 158 3.60 -13.39 -17.58
CA THR A 158 3.28 -14.80 -17.88
C THR A 158 1.78 -15.08 -17.86
N VAL A 159 1.05 -14.46 -16.92
CA VAL A 159 -0.42 -14.52 -16.84
C VAL A 159 -1.04 -13.88 -18.07
N LEU A 160 -0.53 -12.72 -18.50
CA LEU A 160 -1.00 -12.04 -19.71
C LEU A 160 -0.77 -12.91 -20.95
N ALA A 161 0.43 -13.48 -21.11
CA ALA A 161 0.74 -14.34 -22.25
C ALA A 161 -0.16 -15.58 -22.29
N ALA A 162 -0.37 -16.24 -21.14
CA ALA A 162 -1.24 -17.41 -21.03
C ALA A 162 -2.71 -17.07 -21.32
N ALA A 163 -3.23 -15.98 -20.75
CA ALA A 163 -4.60 -15.55 -20.96
C ALA A 163 -4.85 -15.10 -22.41
N ALA A 164 -3.90 -14.41 -23.04
CA ALA A 164 -3.97 -14.02 -24.45
C ALA A 164 -3.93 -15.25 -25.37
N ALA A 165 -3.05 -16.21 -25.11
CA ALA A 165 -3.00 -17.48 -25.85
C ALA A 165 -4.27 -18.32 -25.67
N GLY A 166 -4.91 -18.23 -24.49
CA GLY A 166 -6.19 -18.87 -24.18
C GLY A 166 -7.43 -18.16 -24.76
N GLY A 167 -7.26 -17.10 -25.55
CA GLY A 167 -8.37 -16.40 -26.22
C GLY A 167 -9.15 -15.42 -25.34
N ALA A 168 -8.59 -14.97 -24.21
CA ALA A 168 -9.22 -13.94 -23.38
C ALA A 168 -9.44 -12.65 -24.20
N SER A 169 -10.61 -12.02 -24.04
CA SER A 169 -10.90 -10.79 -24.78
C SER A 169 -9.99 -9.64 -24.30
N PRO A 170 -9.55 -8.74 -25.20
CA PRO A 170 -8.77 -7.57 -24.80
C PRO A 170 -9.45 -6.69 -23.74
N VAL A 171 -10.79 -6.64 -23.75
CA VAL A 171 -11.60 -5.91 -22.78
C VAL A 171 -11.47 -6.54 -21.39
N LEU A 172 -11.57 -7.87 -21.29
CA LEU A 172 -11.39 -8.58 -20.02
C LEU A 172 -9.99 -8.37 -19.47
N LEU A 173 -8.96 -8.46 -20.33
CA LEU A 173 -7.58 -8.19 -19.93
C LEU A 173 -7.42 -6.76 -19.42
N ALA A 174 -7.90 -5.76 -20.16
CA ALA A 174 -7.84 -4.36 -19.71
C ALA A 174 -8.51 -4.17 -18.34
N ALA A 175 -9.69 -4.75 -18.13
CA ALA A 175 -10.39 -4.66 -16.85
C ALA A 175 -9.61 -5.33 -15.71
N ALA A 176 -9.11 -6.55 -15.92
CA ALA A 176 -8.59 -7.40 -14.85
C ALA A 176 -7.10 -7.21 -14.54
N VAL A 177 -6.25 -6.91 -15.53
CA VAL A 177 -4.80 -6.72 -15.33
C VAL A 177 -4.34 -5.27 -15.42
N ALA A 178 -5.18 -4.34 -15.88
CA ALA A 178 -4.82 -2.92 -15.89
C ALA A 178 -5.66 -2.06 -14.95
N LEU A 179 -6.99 -2.10 -15.08
CA LEU A 179 -7.88 -1.18 -14.36
C LEU A 179 -8.12 -1.59 -12.90
N ALA A 180 -8.45 -2.86 -12.64
CA ALA A 180 -8.72 -3.33 -11.28
C ALA A 180 -7.51 -3.20 -10.35
N PRO A 181 -6.28 -3.62 -10.74
CA PRO A 181 -5.09 -3.43 -9.92
C PRO A 181 -4.79 -1.94 -9.69
N ALA A 182 -4.84 -1.11 -10.74
CA ALA A 182 -4.62 0.33 -10.61
C ALA A 182 -5.60 0.99 -9.64
N LEU A 183 -6.86 0.58 -9.61
CA LEU A 183 -7.82 1.10 -8.64
C LEU A 183 -7.50 0.64 -7.22
N ILE A 184 -7.33 -0.66 -7.03
CA ILE A 184 -7.15 -1.26 -5.69
C ILE A 184 -5.84 -0.81 -5.08
N GLU A 185 -4.74 -0.92 -5.82
CA GLU A 185 -3.41 -0.60 -5.33
C GLU A 185 -3.28 0.90 -5.02
N GLU A 186 -3.82 1.79 -5.84
CA GLU A 186 -3.77 3.23 -5.53
C GLU A 186 -4.64 3.61 -4.33
N LEU A 187 -5.78 2.97 -4.11
CA LEU A 187 -6.55 3.17 -2.88
C LEU A 187 -5.75 2.73 -1.65
N LEU A 188 -5.10 1.57 -1.70
CA LEU A 188 -4.31 1.04 -0.59
C LEU A 188 -3.03 1.85 -0.33
N PHE A 189 -2.28 2.19 -1.38
CA PHE A 189 -0.99 2.86 -1.23
C PHE A 189 -1.12 4.39 -1.20
N ARG A 190 -1.77 5.00 -2.21
CA ARG A 190 -1.89 6.47 -2.30
C ARG A 190 -3.03 7.01 -1.48
N GLY A 191 -4.05 6.20 -1.22
CA GLY A 191 -5.10 6.49 -0.24
C GLY A 191 -4.61 6.26 1.18
N LEU A 192 -4.60 5.00 1.63
CA LEU A 192 -4.38 4.64 3.03
C LEU A 192 -2.93 4.87 3.51
N LEU A 193 -1.95 4.18 2.91
CA LEU A 193 -0.56 4.22 3.40
C LEU A 193 0.03 5.63 3.32
N LEU A 194 -0.12 6.31 2.18
CA LEU A 194 0.37 7.67 2.01
C LEU A 194 -0.32 8.66 2.96
N ALA A 195 -1.63 8.52 3.22
CA ALA A 195 -2.31 9.33 4.23
C ALA A 195 -1.69 9.14 5.62
N ALA A 196 -1.43 7.89 6.01
CA ALA A 196 -0.78 7.55 7.27
C ALA A 196 0.63 8.13 7.38
N LEU A 197 1.45 7.99 6.33
CA LEU A 197 2.83 8.50 6.30
C LEU A 197 2.89 10.03 6.42
N LEU A 198 1.97 10.74 5.76
CA LEU A 198 1.86 12.20 5.82
C LEU A 198 1.49 12.76 7.21
N THR A 199 1.06 11.92 8.15
CA THR A 199 0.80 12.36 9.54
C THR A 199 2.08 12.66 10.33
N ARG A 200 3.23 12.14 9.87
CA ARG A 200 4.53 12.30 10.56
C ARG A 200 5.66 12.73 9.65
N LEU A 201 5.60 12.42 8.36
CA LEU A 201 6.65 12.73 7.40
C LEU A 201 6.31 13.96 6.55
N GLY A 202 7.35 14.63 6.05
CA GLY A 202 7.21 15.64 5.01
C GLY A 202 6.69 15.04 3.70
N ARG A 203 6.17 15.88 2.80
CA ARG A 203 5.58 15.43 1.52
C ARG A 203 6.55 14.58 0.68
N ILE A 204 7.81 14.99 0.61
CA ILE A 204 8.84 14.30 -0.18
C ILE A 204 9.13 12.93 0.43
N ASP A 205 9.42 12.89 1.74
CA ASP A 205 9.75 11.65 2.44
C ASP A 205 8.58 10.66 2.45
N ALA A 206 7.35 11.14 2.62
CA ALA A 206 6.15 10.32 2.56
C ALA A 206 5.95 9.69 1.16
N VAL A 207 6.17 10.46 0.09
CA VAL A 207 6.08 9.94 -1.30
C VAL A 207 7.21 8.97 -1.59
N ALA A 208 8.43 9.28 -1.17
CA ALA A 208 9.59 8.41 -1.35
C ALA A 208 9.42 7.07 -0.61
N LEU A 209 9.01 7.11 0.67
CA LEU A 209 8.79 5.90 1.43
C LEU A 209 7.59 5.10 0.88
N CYS A 210 6.47 5.76 0.58
CA CYS A 210 5.31 5.08 0.01
C CYS A 210 5.64 4.41 -1.33
N GLY A 211 6.39 5.07 -2.21
CA GLY A 211 6.78 4.52 -3.51
C GLY A 211 7.78 3.36 -3.38
N ALA A 212 8.71 3.42 -2.42
CA ALA A 212 9.63 2.33 -2.13
C ALA A 212 8.91 1.11 -1.55
N LEU A 213 7.96 1.32 -0.63
CA LEU A 213 7.13 0.26 -0.05
C LEU A 213 6.20 -0.36 -1.11
N PHE A 214 5.63 0.46 -2.01
CA PHE A 214 4.90 -0.01 -3.18
C PHE A 214 5.75 -0.90 -4.09
N ALA A 215 6.99 -0.52 -4.38
CA ALA A 215 7.90 -1.38 -5.14
C ALA A 215 8.23 -2.68 -4.40
N ALA A 216 8.50 -2.60 -3.09
CA ALA A 216 8.89 -3.74 -2.27
C ALA A 216 7.78 -4.79 -2.12
N ILE A 217 6.50 -4.39 -2.08
CA ILE A 217 5.37 -5.34 -1.97
C ILE A 217 5.31 -6.32 -3.14
N HIS A 218 5.94 -6.01 -4.28
CA HIS A 218 5.88 -6.87 -5.47
C HIS A 218 6.84 -8.06 -5.41
N LEU A 219 7.74 -8.11 -4.43
CA LEU A 219 8.65 -9.23 -4.17
C LEU A 219 9.51 -9.66 -5.38
N ASP A 220 9.69 -8.77 -6.36
CA ASP A 220 10.51 -8.99 -7.56
C ASP A 220 11.59 -7.91 -7.66
N PRO A 221 12.87 -8.26 -7.42
CA PRO A 221 13.98 -7.32 -7.54
C PRO A 221 14.12 -6.69 -8.93
N ALA A 222 13.74 -7.39 -10.00
CA ALA A 222 13.80 -6.85 -11.36
C ALA A 222 12.74 -5.77 -11.59
N GLN A 223 11.58 -5.88 -10.93
CA GLN A 223 10.48 -4.93 -11.03
C GLN A 223 10.55 -3.81 -9.99
N PHE A 224 11.44 -3.91 -9.00
CA PHE A 224 11.57 -2.88 -7.96
C PHE A 224 11.77 -1.48 -8.54
N PHE A 225 12.70 -1.30 -9.47
CA PHE A 225 12.97 0.02 -10.06
C PHE A 225 11.79 0.60 -10.85
N PRO A 226 11.20 -0.10 -11.85
CA PRO A 226 10.05 0.44 -12.57
C PRO A 226 8.88 0.74 -11.64
N PHE A 227 8.59 -0.12 -10.66
CA PHE A 227 7.52 0.11 -9.70
C PHE A 227 7.83 1.23 -8.71
N ALA A 228 9.10 1.46 -8.35
CA ALA A 228 9.46 2.60 -7.50
C ALA A 228 9.24 3.92 -8.25
N VAL A 229 9.59 4.00 -9.54
CA VAL A 229 9.37 5.20 -10.36
C VAL A 229 7.86 5.47 -10.52
N LEU A 230 7.07 4.44 -10.82
CA LEU A 230 5.60 4.53 -10.81
C LEU A 230 5.08 4.96 -9.42
N GLY A 231 5.62 4.34 -8.38
CA GLY A 231 5.54 4.66 -6.96
C GLY A 231 5.57 6.17 -6.70
N PHE A 232 6.70 6.77 -7.02
CA PHE A 232 6.99 8.19 -6.81
C PHE A 232 6.10 9.09 -7.66
N ALA A 233 5.89 8.76 -8.93
CA ALA A 233 5.05 9.55 -9.83
C ALA A 233 3.60 9.61 -9.34
N ALA A 234 2.99 8.46 -9.06
CA ALA A 234 1.61 8.39 -8.57
C ALA A 234 1.48 9.00 -7.15
N GLY A 235 2.48 8.83 -6.28
CA GLY A 235 2.52 9.51 -4.98
C GLY A 235 2.57 11.04 -5.11
N GLY A 236 3.43 11.55 -6.00
CA GLY A 236 3.57 12.98 -6.27
C GLY A 236 2.27 13.62 -6.77
N VAL A 237 1.61 13.01 -7.76
CA VAL A 237 0.32 13.53 -8.27
C VAL A 237 -0.80 13.41 -7.24
N ALA A 238 -0.81 12.36 -6.40
CA ALA A 238 -1.80 12.21 -5.34
C ALA A 238 -1.65 13.27 -4.23
N VAL A 239 -0.41 13.65 -3.89
CA VAL A 239 -0.14 14.73 -2.94
C VAL A 239 -0.51 16.09 -3.55
N ALA A 240 -0.09 16.35 -4.79
CA ALA A 240 -0.30 17.64 -5.45
C ALA A 240 -1.78 17.92 -5.75
N SER A 241 -2.52 16.91 -6.19
CA SER A 241 -3.96 17.02 -6.50
C SER A 241 -4.86 16.88 -5.27
N ARG A 242 -4.33 16.41 -4.14
CA ARG A 242 -5.08 16.04 -2.93
C ARG A 242 -6.18 15.00 -3.19
N SER A 243 -6.01 14.16 -4.20
CA SER A 243 -6.96 13.13 -4.62
C SER A 243 -6.22 11.88 -5.07
N VAL A 244 -6.79 10.70 -4.84
CA VAL A 244 -6.25 9.43 -5.35
C VAL A 244 -6.50 9.24 -6.85
N TRP A 245 -7.51 9.89 -7.43
CA TRP A 245 -7.93 9.61 -8.82
C TRP A 245 -6.89 9.92 -9.89
N PRO A 246 -6.07 11.00 -9.81
CA PRO A 246 -4.98 11.21 -10.77
C PRO A 246 -3.91 10.11 -10.71
N ALA A 247 -3.67 9.53 -9.54
CA ALA A 247 -2.77 8.38 -9.40
C ALA A 247 -3.38 7.11 -10.00
N VAL A 248 -4.68 6.85 -9.76
CA VAL A 248 -5.42 5.76 -10.43
C VAL A 248 -5.34 5.89 -11.95
N ALA A 249 -5.55 7.09 -12.48
CA ALA A 249 -5.46 7.36 -13.92
C ALA A 249 -4.05 7.12 -14.48
N LEU A 250 -3.02 7.58 -13.76
CA LEU A 250 -1.62 7.35 -14.11
C LEU A 250 -1.28 5.87 -14.15
N HIS A 251 -1.60 5.13 -13.08
CA HIS A 251 -1.30 3.72 -12.98
C HIS A 251 -2.10 2.90 -14.00
N ALA A 252 -3.39 3.19 -14.20
CA ALA A 252 -4.20 2.56 -15.23
C ALA A 252 -3.59 2.76 -16.62
N ALA A 253 -3.17 3.99 -16.96
CA ALA A 253 -2.53 4.29 -18.24
C ALA A 253 -1.15 3.62 -18.39
N TYR A 254 -0.37 3.52 -17.30
CA TYR A 254 0.88 2.75 -17.26
C TYR A 254 0.63 1.28 -17.61
N ASN A 255 -0.34 0.63 -16.95
CA ASN A 255 -0.67 -0.78 -17.17
C ASN A 255 -1.27 -1.02 -18.57
N LEU A 256 -2.16 -0.14 -19.02
CA LEU A 256 -2.75 -0.22 -20.36
C LEU A 256 -1.70 -0.07 -21.46
N THR A 257 -0.69 0.77 -21.27
CA THR A 257 0.43 0.92 -22.21
C THR A 257 1.20 -0.38 -22.34
N GLY A 258 1.60 -0.98 -21.21
CA GLY A 258 2.29 -2.27 -21.21
C GLY A 258 1.44 -3.39 -21.81
N LEU A 259 0.15 -3.46 -21.45
CA LEU A 259 -0.79 -4.43 -22.00
C LEU A 259 -0.94 -4.29 -23.52
N ALA A 260 -1.18 -3.08 -24.01
CA ALA A 260 -1.40 -2.82 -25.43
C ALA A 260 -0.16 -3.18 -26.26
N LEU A 261 1.04 -2.78 -25.80
CA LEU A 261 2.27 -3.11 -26.49
C LEU A 261 2.58 -4.62 -26.44
N GLY A 262 2.38 -5.25 -25.28
CA GLY A 262 2.53 -6.70 -25.13
C GLY A 262 1.63 -7.50 -26.09
N LEU A 263 0.35 -7.10 -26.19
CA LEU A 263 -0.59 -7.72 -27.13
C LEU A 263 -0.25 -7.44 -28.61
N ALA A 264 0.27 -6.26 -28.92
CA ALA A 264 0.68 -5.91 -30.28
C ALA A 264 1.88 -6.75 -30.74
N LEU A 265 2.88 -6.91 -29.87
CA LEU A 265 4.07 -7.71 -30.15
C LEU A 265 3.77 -9.21 -30.21
N ALA A 266 2.85 -9.71 -29.39
CA ALA A 266 2.44 -11.12 -29.45
C ALA A 266 1.70 -11.51 -30.75
N ARG A 267 1.30 -10.52 -31.58
CA ARG A 267 0.64 -10.72 -32.87
C ARG A 267 1.55 -10.49 -34.07
N ALA A 268 2.76 -9.98 -33.87
CA ALA A 268 3.75 -9.68 -34.90
C ALA A 268 4.65 -10.89 -35.15
#